data_AF-A0A2W4II84-F1
#
_entry.id   AF-A0A2W4II84-F1
#
_cell.length_a   1.000
_cell.length_b   1.000
_cell.length_c   1.000
_cell.angle_alpha   90.00
_cell.angle_beta   90.00
_cell.angle_gamma   90.00
#
_symmetry.space_group_name_H-M   'P 1'
#
loop_
_entity.id
_entity.type
_entity.pdbx_description
1 polymer ?
#
loop_
_entity_poly.entity_id
_entity_poly.type
_entity_poly.pdbx_seq_one_letter_code
_entity_poly.pdbx_strand_id
1 'polypeptide(L)'
;MSGQNLGPESGLKPGMGMGLKPQLDHVIVSLKKRILIPVLILVGVLIWFSLCRAFYESYWTGTVHRVQTVDFNILHHTLPSTLSQLIVSGRDDQIQRVLDSTYGLFGLVITDPTGNSILYQTDKVYRRKSWQKRLSPENLKTEAEPYDLLTDPPPISAAYEHKSPRSSGAVKVEGESQPGRVLGRIYYMRSYPPTLLEDLNNFLTTGFWELSGSKRGYLFITLSSIFFCLVVVLLIWLRRRGIELKEKELEHIQKELEIRQRALAHLSGELANQKTRKAWLEKEAEQSYKRALGLKQSLERLRDSLALVSGQQITVQQAENLDPHQMVKVRPPVHPPSALLEEIELLIPALSDNAKALRSQAGLLQDYCQILENRQVEMHQLVENAYNRAQQVSERFIDMRPGTTVNN
;
A
#
# COMPACT_ATOMS: atom_id res chain seq x y z
N MET A 1 12.34 -7.95 60.15
CA MET A 1 13.69 -7.47 59.83
C MET A 1 14.24 -8.32 58.71
N SER A 2 14.71 -7.65 57.64
CA SER A 2 15.35 -8.16 56.42
C SER A 2 14.57 -9.14 55.54
N GLY A 3 14.39 -8.91 54.25
CA GLY A 3 15.01 -7.92 53.37
C GLY A 3 15.34 -8.58 52.03
N GLN A 4 14.67 -8.09 50.99
CA GLN A 4 14.79 -8.44 49.57
C GLN A 4 16.24 -8.49 49.05
N ASN A 5 16.51 -9.38 48.10
CA ASN A 5 17.46 -9.11 47.02
C ASN A 5 17.34 -10.15 45.91
N LEU A 6 16.76 -9.78 44.76
CA LEU A 6 17.09 -10.32 43.43
C LEU A 6 16.61 -9.28 42.42
N GLY A 7 17.57 -8.56 41.85
CA GLY A 7 17.35 -7.50 40.88
C GLY A 7 17.00 -8.01 39.47
N PRO A 8 16.41 -7.15 38.62
CA PRO A 8 16.19 -7.39 37.20
C PRO A 8 17.19 -6.58 36.36
N GLU A 9 17.87 -7.15 35.36
CA GLU A 9 18.37 -6.39 34.20
C GLU A 9 18.72 -7.34 33.03
N SER A 10 17.90 -7.31 31.98
CA SER A 10 18.37 -7.60 30.61
C SER A 10 17.58 -6.73 29.64
N GLY A 11 18.20 -5.61 29.28
CA GLY A 11 17.69 -4.65 28.32
C GLY A 11 17.72 -5.20 26.89
N LEU A 12 16.54 -5.38 26.31
CA LEU A 12 16.34 -5.53 24.87
C LEU A 12 16.00 -4.16 24.28
N LYS A 13 16.98 -3.57 23.58
CA LYS A 13 16.79 -2.38 22.73
C LYS A 13 15.86 -2.73 21.55
N PRO A 14 14.75 -2.00 21.34
CA PRO A 14 14.05 -2.04 20.07
C PRO A 14 14.73 -1.11 19.05
N GLY A 15 15.07 -1.67 17.90
CA GLY A 15 15.73 -0.97 16.80
C GLY A 15 14.85 0.14 16.22
N MET A 16 15.45 1.32 16.05
CA MET A 16 14.93 2.41 15.22
C MET A 16 14.91 1.97 13.75
N GLY A 17 13.80 1.40 13.31
CA GLY A 17 13.45 1.31 11.89
C GLY A 17 12.91 2.66 11.42
N MET A 18 13.69 3.40 10.63
CA MET A 18 13.25 4.64 9.98
C MET A 18 11.95 4.42 9.19
N GLY A 19 10.84 4.94 9.72
CA GLY A 19 9.53 4.95 9.09
C GLY A 19 9.42 5.99 7.98
N LEU A 20 9.78 5.61 6.75
CA LEU A 20 9.53 6.39 5.52
C LEU A 20 8.16 6.10 4.87
N LYS A 21 7.34 5.22 5.45
CA LYS A 21 6.12 4.68 4.81
C LYS A 21 4.80 5.47 5.01
N PRO A 22 4.48 6.15 6.13
CA PRO A 22 3.14 6.72 6.31
C PRO A 22 2.86 7.94 5.42
N GLN A 23 3.88 8.63 4.92
CA GLN A 23 3.69 9.81 4.06
C GLN A 23 3.27 9.47 2.63
N LEU A 24 3.74 8.33 2.09
CA LEU A 24 3.53 7.97 0.69
C LEU A 24 2.06 7.66 0.38
N ASP A 25 1.33 7.09 1.35
CA ASP A 25 -0.06 6.69 1.18
C ASP A 25 -1.00 7.90 1.22
N HIS A 26 -0.70 8.88 2.07
CA HIS A 26 -1.41 10.15 2.06
C HIS A 26 -1.14 10.96 0.78
N VAL A 27 0.08 10.92 0.25
CA VAL A 27 0.45 11.55 -1.03
C VAL A 27 -0.24 10.86 -2.21
N ILE A 28 -0.30 9.52 -2.25
CA ILE A 28 -0.98 8.77 -3.31
C ILE A 28 -2.50 9.01 -3.31
N VAL A 29 -3.12 9.13 -2.13
CA VAL A 29 -4.56 9.37 -2.00
C VAL A 29 -4.92 10.85 -2.18
N SER A 30 -4.07 11.78 -1.75
CA SER A 30 -4.29 13.23 -1.90
C SER A 30 -4.01 13.73 -3.32
N LEU A 31 -3.09 13.09 -4.06
CA LEU A 31 -2.87 13.43 -5.46
C LEU A 31 -4.06 12.99 -6.31
N LYS A 32 -4.88 13.97 -6.72
CA LYS A 32 -5.89 13.80 -7.77
C LYS A 32 -5.27 13.11 -8.98
N LYS A 33 -6.03 12.20 -9.62
CA LYS A 33 -5.65 11.45 -10.85
C LYS A 33 -5.02 12.34 -11.94
N ARG A 34 -5.39 13.62 -11.99
CA ARG A 34 -4.88 14.62 -12.95
C ARG A 34 -3.43 15.04 -12.72
N ILE A 35 -2.89 14.92 -11.52
CA ILE A 35 -1.53 15.38 -11.16
C ILE A 35 -0.55 14.19 -11.08
N LEU A 36 -1.01 13.03 -10.61
CA LEU A 36 -0.15 11.85 -10.43
C LEU A 36 0.46 11.34 -11.75
N ILE A 37 -0.36 11.25 -12.80
CA ILE A 37 0.08 10.70 -14.10
C ILE A 37 1.13 11.61 -14.75
N PRO A 38 0.93 12.94 -14.87
CA PRO A 38 1.95 13.83 -15.41
C PRO A 38 3.27 13.82 -14.63
N VAL A 39 3.21 13.77 -13.28
CA VAL A 39 4.41 13.71 -12.44
C VAL A 39 5.18 12.41 -12.67
N LEU A 40 4.48 11.27 -12.74
CA LEU A 40 5.11 9.98 -13.01
C LEU A 40 5.77 9.96 -14.40
N ILE A 41 5.10 10.50 -15.41
CA ILE A 41 5.65 10.62 -16.77
C ILE A 41 6.89 11.51 -16.77
N LEU A 42 6.84 12.67 -16.11
CA LEU A 42 7.95 13.61 -16.06
C LEU A 42 9.18 13.00 -15.37
N VAL A 43 8.98 12.34 -14.23
CA VAL A 43 10.06 11.60 -13.54
C VAL A 43 10.59 10.48 -14.44
N GLY A 44 9.72 9.74 -15.13
CA GLY A 44 10.11 8.70 -16.09
C GLY A 44 10.98 9.25 -17.23
N VAL A 45 10.62 10.41 -17.79
CA VAL A 45 11.39 11.08 -18.86
C VAL A 45 12.76 11.52 -18.36
N LEU A 46 12.85 12.07 -17.15
CA LEU A 46 14.13 12.47 -16.54
C LEU A 46 15.07 11.28 -16.30
N ILE A 47 14.53 10.17 -15.78
CA ILE A 47 15.29 8.93 -15.58
C ILE A 47 15.75 8.37 -16.93
N TRP A 48 14.84 8.30 -17.91
CA TRP A 48 15.14 7.83 -19.26
C TRP A 48 16.26 8.66 -19.90
N PHE A 49 16.17 9.99 -19.84
CA PHE A 49 17.19 10.88 -20.38
C PHE A 49 18.55 10.68 -19.69
N SER A 50 18.55 10.49 -18.38
CA SER A 50 19.77 10.23 -17.59
C SER A 50 20.43 8.90 -18.00
N LEU A 51 19.63 7.85 -18.20
CA LEU A 51 20.12 6.55 -18.69
C LEU A 51 20.67 6.64 -20.12
N CYS A 52 19.98 7.36 -21.01
CA CYS A 52 20.46 7.63 -22.36
C CYS A 52 21.79 8.38 -22.35
N ARG A 53 21.96 9.38 -21.46
CA ARG A 53 23.22 10.10 -21.30
C ARG A 53 24.35 9.18 -20.82
N ALA A 54 24.11 8.39 -19.78
CA ALA A 54 25.10 7.45 -19.26
C ALA A 54 25.52 6.42 -20.32
N PHE A 55 24.56 5.91 -21.08
CA PHE A 55 24.84 5.00 -22.19
C PHE A 55 25.61 5.67 -23.33
N TYR A 56 25.25 6.90 -23.70
CA TYR A 56 25.96 7.67 -24.72
C TYR A 56 27.44 7.83 -24.36
N GLU A 57 27.76 8.24 -23.12
CA GLU A 57 29.14 8.37 -22.67
C GLU A 57 29.85 7.00 -22.71
N SER A 58 29.24 5.96 -22.13
CA SER A 58 29.79 4.61 -22.14
C SER A 58 30.04 4.05 -23.55
N TYR A 59 29.18 4.33 -24.50
CA TYR A 59 29.30 3.83 -25.87
C TYR A 59 30.41 4.56 -26.64
N TRP A 60 30.33 5.89 -26.70
CA TRP A 60 31.25 6.70 -27.50
C TRP A 60 32.64 6.80 -26.88
N THR A 61 32.74 7.08 -25.58
CA THR A 61 34.04 7.18 -24.88
C THR A 61 34.56 5.83 -24.38
N GLY A 62 33.67 4.91 -24.01
CA GLY A 62 34.08 3.63 -23.46
C GLY A 62 34.35 2.55 -24.51
N THR A 63 33.49 2.43 -25.54
CA THR A 63 33.59 1.37 -26.55
C THR A 63 34.28 1.85 -27.81
N VAL A 64 33.73 2.87 -28.49
CA VAL A 64 34.24 3.31 -29.79
C VAL A 64 35.67 3.85 -29.66
N HIS A 65 35.92 4.75 -28.72
CA HIS A 65 37.25 5.30 -28.49
C HIS A 65 38.27 4.22 -28.16
N ARG A 66 37.90 3.23 -27.33
CA ARG A 66 38.79 2.12 -26.93
C ARG A 66 39.17 1.24 -28.12
N VAL A 67 38.21 0.92 -28.98
CA VAL A 67 38.47 0.15 -30.21
C VAL A 67 39.39 0.94 -31.13
N GLN A 68 39.11 2.22 -31.35
CA GLN A 68 39.98 3.09 -32.16
C GLN A 68 41.40 3.21 -31.59
N THR A 69 41.57 3.25 -30.28
CA THR A 69 42.91 3.25 -29.65
C THR A 69 43.67 1.96 -29.94
N VAL A 70 43.00 0.81 -29.93
CA VAL A 70 43.63 -0.47 -30.30
C VAL A 70 43.98 -0.49 -31.79
N ASP A 71 43.06 -0.03 -32.64
CA ASP A 71 43.32 0.08 -34.08
C ASP A 71 44.52 0.99 -34.36
N PHE A 72 44.56 2.17 -33.75
CA PHE A 72 45.67 3.13 -33.90
C PHE A 72 46.99 2.54 -33.44
N ASN A 73 46.98 1.79 -32.32
CA ASN A 73 48.18 1.10 -31.87
C ASN A 73 48.71 0.15 -32.94
N ILE A 74 47.84 -0.68 -33.53
CA ILE A 74 48.22 -1.60 -34.61
C ILE A 74 48.76 -0.82 -35.82
N LEU A 75 48.14 0.32 -36.16
CA LEU A 75 48.57 1.13 -37.29
C LEU A 75 49.94 1.76 -37.06
N HIS A 76 50.23 2.30 -35.87
CA HIS A 76 51.56 2.82 -35.52
C HIS A 76 52.66 1.76 -35.71
N HIS A 77 52.36 0.48 -35.48
CA HIS A 77 53.32 -0.62 -35.65
C HIS A 77 53.47 -1.12 -37.09
N THR A 78 52.48 -0.94 -37.97
CA THR A 78 52.43 -1.63 -39.26
C THR A 78 52.47 -0.69 -40.46
N LEU A 79 51.84 0.46 -40.31
CA LEU A 79 51.48 1.31 -41.42
C LEU A 79 52.64 2.19 -41.89
N PRO A 80 53.51 2.75 -41.03
CA PRO A 80 54.67 3.52 -41.48
C PRO A 80 55.62 2.73 -42.39
N SER A 81 55.89 1.47 -42.05
CA SER A 81 56.77 0.60 -42.83
C SER A 81 56.15 0.26 -44.19
N THR A 82 54.87 -0.13 -44.18
CA THR A 82 54.13 -0.50 -45.40
C THR A 82 54.00 0.68 -46.35
N LEU A 83 53.60 1.86 -45.87
CA LEU A 83 53.47 3.04 -46.71
C LEU A 83 54.81 3.55 -47.23
N SER A 84 55.87 3.50 -46.42
CA SER A 84 57.21 3.90 -46.89
C SER A 84 57.65 3.04 -48.08
N GLN A 85 57.42 1.73 -48.03
CA GLN A 85 57.70 0.82 -49.16
C GLN A 85 56.84 1.13 -50.39
N LEU A 86 55.55 1.44 -50.21
CA LEU A 86 54.66 1.77 -51.32
C LEU A 86 55.04 3.09 -52.00
N ILE A 87 55.45 4.10 -51.22
CA ILE A 87 55.93 5.37 -51.76
C ILE A 87 57.24 5.18 -52.54
N VAL A 88 58.20 4.44 -51.99
CA VAL A 88 59.48 4.16 -52.67
C VAL A 88 59.26 3.36 -53.97
N SER A 89 58.28 2.46 -53.99
CA SER A 89 57.94 1.66 -55.17
C SER A 89 57.00 2.37 -56.17
N GLY A 90 56.58 3.61 -55.89
CA GLY A 90 55.73 4.41 -56.78
C GLY A 90 54.33 3.83 -57.01
N ARG A 91 53.77 3.12 -56.02
CA ARG A 91 52.45 2.46 -56.12
C ARG A 91 51.32 3.27 -55.49
N ASP A 92 51.01 4.39 -56.12
CA ASP A 92 49.98 5.35 -55.64
C ASP A 92 48.59 4.72 -55.51
N ASP A 93 48.26 3.78 -56.40
CA ASP A 93 47.00 3.02 -56.38
C ASP A 93 46.85 2.20 -55.09
N GLN A 94 47.94 1.61 -54.61
CA GLN A 94 47.95 0.80 -53.40
C GLN A 94 47.94 1.67 -52.14
N ILE A 95 48.58 2.85 -52.18
CA ILE A 95 48.53 3.82 -51.08
C ILE A 95 47.08 4.20 -50.80
N GLN A 96 46.32 4.62 -51.81
CA GLN A 96 44.92 5.00 -51.61
C GLN A 96 44.07 3.82 -51.10
N ARG A 97 44.29 2.61 -51.63
CA ARG A 97 43.59 1.40 -51.17
C ARG A 97 43.86 1.08 -49.70
N VAL A 98 45.09 1.30 -49.22
CA VAL A 98 45.45 1.16 -47.81
C VAL A 98 44.73 2.21 -46.96
N LEU A 99 44.73 3.48 -47.39
CA LEU A 99 44.04 4.55 -46.65
C LEU A 99 42.51 4.34 -46.59
N ASP A 100 41.92 3.78 -47.64
CA ASP A 100 40.49 3.47 -47.73
C ASP A 100 40.08 2.13 -47.08
N SER A 101 41.03 1.38 -46.51
CA SER A 101 40.76 0.13 -45.79
C SER A 101 40.05 0.37 -44.45
N THR A 102 40.09 1.61 -43.93
CA THR A 102 39.42 2.03 -42.70
C THR A 102 37.92 2.30 -42.88
N TYR A 103 37.43 2.26 -44.13
CA TYR A 103 36.05 2.58 -44.52
C TYR A 103 35.55 3.95 -44.03
N GLY A 104 36.47 4.87 -43.72
CA GLY A 104 36.14 6.20 -43.21
C GLY A 104 35.75 6.25 -41.74
N LEU A 105 35.93 5.17 -40.97
CA LEU A 105 35.66 5.13 -39.52
C LEU A 105 36.52 6.16 -38.75
N PHE A 106 37.75 6.31 -39.20
CA PHE A 106 38.72 7.34 -38.84
C PHE A 106 39.52 7.71 -40.10
N GLY A 107 40.14 8.88 -40.08
CA GLY A 107 40.90 9.40 -41.21
C GLY A 107 42.36 9.04 -41.12
N LEU A 108 42.94 8.65 -42.25
CA LEU A 108 44.39 8.58 -42.43
C LEU A 108 44.79 9.64 -43.45
N VAL A 109 45.82 10.42 -43.13
CA VAL A 109 46.24 11.55 -43.96
C VAL A 109 47.75 11.51 -44.10
N ILE A 110 48.25 11.50 -45.32
CA ILE A 110 49.67 11.57 -45.64
C ILE A 110 49.98 12.98 -46.11
N THR A 111 50.99 13.61 -45.51
CA THR A 111 51.51 14.90 -45.93
C THR A 111 52.92 14.78 -46.47
N ASP A 112 53.36 15.86 -47.11
CA ASP A 112 54.77 16.08 -47.45
C ASP A 112 55.69 16.09 -46.20
N PRO A 113 57.02 16.01 -46.37
CA PRO A 113 57.98 16.00 -45.27
C PRO A 113 57.87 17.21 -44.33
N THR A 114 57.41 18.35 -44.86
CA THR A 114 57.25 19.58 -44.07
C THR A 114 55.91 19.65 -43.32
N GLY A 115 54.93 18.82 -43.70
CA GLY A 115 53.61 18.79 -43.08
C GLY A 115 52.71 19.97 -43.49
N ASN A 116 52.94 20.54 -44.67
CA ASN A 116 52.25 21.73 -45.16
C ASN A 116 51.30 21.41 -46.32
N SER A 117 51.52 20.31 -47.07
CA SER A 117 50.66 19.87 -48.16
C SER A 117 50.17 18.45 -47.92
N ILE A 118 48.87 18.23 -48.08
CA ILE A 118 48.26 16.90 -48.05
C ILE A 118 48.53 16.23 -49.39
N LEU A 119 49.11 15.03 -49.37
CA LEU A 119 49.41 14.23 -50.55
C LEU A 119 48.30 13.21 -50.80
N TYR A 120 47.90 12.48 -49.74
CA TYR A 120 46.85 11.46 -49.81
C TYR A 120 45.98 11.50 -48.55
N GLN A 121 44.73 11.06 -48.67
CA GLN A 121 43.77 11.02 -47.57
C GLN A 121 42.78 9.87 -47.77
N THR A 122 42.16 9.40 -46.69
CA THR A 122 41.01 8.49 -46.79
C THR A 122 39.83 9.20 -47.47
N ASP A 123 39.32 8.65 -48.58
CA ASP A 123 38.21 9.26 -49.33
C ASP A 123 36.84 8.73 -48.89
N LYS A 124 36.80 7.53 -48.29
CA LYS A 124 35.55 6.94 -47.79
C LYS A 124 34.98 7.72 -46.60
N VAL A 125 33.65 7.80 -46.57
CA VAL A 125 32.88 8.47 -45.50
C VAL A 125 32.02 7.45 -44.75
N TYR A 126 32.28 7.25 -43.46
CA TYR A 126 31.46 6.39 -42.61
C TYR A 126 30.29 7.17 -42.01
N ARG A 127 29.09 7.03 -42.61
CA ARG A 127 27.79 7.63 -42.21
C ARG A 127 27.72 9.17 -42.19
N ARG A 128 28.79 9.87 -41.82
CA ARG A 128 28.87 11.33 -41.73
C ARG A 128 30.30 11.83 -41.89
N LYS A 129 30.42 13.09 -42.31
CA LYS A 129 31.71 13.79 -42.38
C LYS A 129 32.08 14.31 -40.98
N SER A 130 32.82 13.51 -40.21
CA SER A 130 33.26 13.82 -38.84
C SER A 130 34.62 14.50 -38.84
N TRP A 131 35.66 13.77 -39.22
CA TRP A 131 37.04 14.24 -39.24
C TRP A 131 37.35 15.03 -40.52
N GLN A 132 36.68 14.71 -41.63
CA GLN A 132 36.90 15.35 -42.94
C GLN A 132 36.63 16.86 -42.90
N LYS A 133 35.71 17.32 -42.04
CA LYS A 133 35.39 18.77 -41.90
C LYS A 133 36.52 19.57 -41.25
N ARG A 134 37.42 18.90 -40.54
CA ARG A 134 38.53 19.52 -39.80
C ARG A 134 39.86 19.33 -40.52
N LEU A 135 39.83 18.73 -41.70
CA LEU A 135 41.01 18.44 -42.47
C LEU A 135 41.62 19.74 -43.00
N SER A 136 42.63 20.24 -42.33
CA SER A 136 43.50 21.32 -42.80
C SER A 136 44.93 21.06 -42.31
N PRO A 137 45.97 21.45 -43.07
CA PRO A 137 47.36 21.26 -42.66
C PRO A 137 47.69 21.86 -41.29
N GLU A 138 47.03 22.96 -40.92
CA GLU A 138 47.18 23.60 -39.61
C GLU A 138 46.57 22.76 -38.49
N ASN A 139 45.36 22.23 -38.71
CA ASN A 139 44.67 21.41 -37.72
C ASN A 139 45.38 20.09 -37.46
N LEU A 140 46.04 19.51 -38.48
CA LEU A 140 46.83 18.29 -38.34
C LEU A 140 47.97 18.44 -37.31
N LYS A 141 48.53 19.64 -37.16
CA LYS A 141 49.59 19.93 -36.16
C LYS A 141 49.03 20.04 -34.73
N THR A 142 47.74 20.28 -34.58
CA THR A 142 47.05 20.44 -33.29
C THR A 142 46.33 19.18 -32.80
N GLU A 143 46.33 18.12 -33.61
CA GLU A 143 45.70 16.85 -33.22
C GLU A 143 46.43 16.22 -32.02
N ALA A 144 45.64 15.56 -31.16
CA ALA A 144 46.15 14.95 -29.93
C ALA A 144 46.98 13.67 -30.18
N GLU A 145 46.72 12.99 -31.30
CA GLU A 145 47.45 11.79 -31.70
C GLU A 145 48.74 12.19 -32.42
N PRO A 146 49.91 11.63 -32.05
CA PRO A 146 51.14 11.92 -32.75
C PRO A 146 51.12 11.37 -34.17
N TYR A 147 51.88 12.01 -35.05
CA TYR A 147 52.10 11.52 -36.41
C TYR A 147 53.31 10.58 -36.47
N ASP A 148 53.27 9.60 -37.36
CA ASP A 148 54.45 8.81 -37.69
C ASP A 148 55.20 9.39 -38.89
N LEU A 149 56.50 9.17 -38.92
CA LEU A 149 57.35 9.52 -40.06
C LEU A 149 57.37 8.37 -41.06
N LEU A 150 57.28 8.71 -42.35
CA LEU A 150 57.53 7.79 -43.45
C LEU A 150 58.97 8.02 -43.92
N THR A 151 59.81 6.99 -43.88
CA THR A 151 61.26 7.13 -44.12
C THR A 151 61.78 6.17 -45.18
N ASP A 152 62.90 6.54 -45.79
CA ASP A 152 63.70 5.71 -46.68
C ASP A 152 65.11 5.55 -46.07
N PRO A 153 65.49 4.36 -45.58
CA PRO A 153 64.75 3.08 -45.65
C PRO A 153 63.50 3.04 -44.74
N PRO A 154 62.55 2.11 -45.00
CA PRO A 154 61.34 1.95 -44.19
C PRO A 154 61.65 1.70 -42.71
N PRO A 155 60.86 2.27 -41.78
CA PRO A 155 61.06 2.05 -40.35
C PRO A 155 60.82 0.58 -40.01
N ILE A 156 61.71 0.02 -39.17
CA ILE A 156 61.67 -1.37 -38.70
C ILE A 156 60.76 -1.50 -37.47
N SER A 157 60.59 -0.42 -36.73
CA SER A 157 59.93 -0.38 -35.44
C SER A 157 59.10 0.90 -35.27
N ALA A 158 58.14 0.83 -34.35
CA ALA A 158 57.15 1.89 -34.16
C ALA A 158 57.73 3.03 -33.33
N ALA A 159 57.55 4.27 -33.80
CA ALA A 159 57.97 5.43 -33.03
C ALA A 159 57.04 5.71 -31.83
N TYR A 160 55.77 5.32 -31.93
CA TYR A 160 54.74 5.60 -30.94
C TYR A 160 53.93 4.34 -30.61
N GLU A 161 53.50 4.22 -29.37
CA GLU A 161 52.62 3.13 -28.91
C GLU A 161 51.60 3.62 -27.87
N HIS A 162 50.46 2.95 -27.83
CA HIS A 162 49.47 3.10 -26.78
C HIS A 162 49.70 2.06 -25.67
N LYS A 163 50.08 2.53 -24.48
CA LYS A 163 50.29 1.65 -23.31
C LYS A 163 49.05 0.86 -22.88
N SER A 164 47.86 1.36 -23.19
CA SER A 164 46.61 0.65 -22.92
C SER A 164 45.49 1.09 -23.86
N PRO A 165 44.42 0.27 -24.00
CA PRO A 165 43.23 0.64 -24.75
C PRO A 165 42.49 1.88 -24.21
N ARG A 166 42.80 2.33 -22.99
CA ARG A 166 42.20 3.50 -22.34
C ARG A 166 43.12 4.72 -22.36
N SER A 167 44.27 4.64 -23.01
CA SER A 167 45.19 5.77 -23.14
C SER A 167 44.55 6.90 -23.95
N SER A 168 44.84 8.14 -23.54
CA SER A 168 44.34 9.35 -24.21
C SER A 168 45.11 9.69 -25.49
N GLY A 169 46.31 9.13 -25.66
CA GLY A 169 47.16 9.30 -26.84
C GLY A 169 48.36 8.36 -26.78
N ALA A 170 49.03 8.19 -27.92
CA ALA A 170 50.23 7.38 -28.00
C ALA A 170 51.44 8.09 -27.38
N VAL A 171 52.36 7.30 -26.82
CA VAL A 171 53.61 7.76 -26.19
C VAL A 171 54.77 7.30 -27.06
N LYS A 172 55.80 8.14 -27.15
CA LYS A 172 57.01 7.80 -27.92
C LYS A 172 57.72 6.60 -27.29
N VAL A 173 58.10 5.63 -28.11
CA VAL A 173 58.90 4.47 -27.68
C VAL A 173 60.34 4.92 -27.43
N GLU A 174 60.87 4.63 -26.24
CA GLU A 174 62.23 5.04 -25.84
C GLU A 174 63.29 4.20 -26.58
N GLY A 175 64.35 4.85 -27.07
CA GLY A 175 65.54 4.18 -27.61
C GLY A 175 65.61 4.03 -29.12
N GLU A 176 64.59 4.44 -29.88
CA GLU A 176 64.58 4.30 -31.35
C GLU A 176 64.65 5.64 -32.06
N SER A 177 65.80 5.90 -32.70
CA SER A 177 65.95 6.99 -33.66
C SER A 177 65.67 6.42 -35.04
N GLN A 178 64.63 6.91 -35.72
CA GLN A 178 64.32 6.46 -37.08
C GLN A 178 65.40 7.00 -38.05
N PRO A 179 66.28 6.14 -38.59
CA PRO A 179 67.33 6.58 -39.50
C PRO A 179 66.78 6.60 -40.93
N GLY A 180 66.88 7.74 -41.62
CA GLY A 180 66.55 7.80 -43.03
C GLY A 180 66.10 9.16 -43.54
N ARG A 181 65.93 9.24 -44.85
CA ARG A 181 65.32 10.40 -45.51
C ARG A 181 63.81 10.39 -45.26
N VAL A 182 63.26 11.49 -44.76
CA VAL A 182 61.81 11.63 -44.55
C VAL A 182 61.11 11.81 -45.89
N LEU A 183 60.22 10.88 -46.22
CA LEU A 183 59.37 10.90 -47.41
C LEU A 183 58.06 11.65 -47.16
N GLY A 184 57.56 11.61 -45.93
CA GLY A 184 56.30 12.22 -45.55
C GLY A 184 55.95 11.98 -44.10
N ARG A 185 54.75 12.42 -43.70
CA ARG A 185 54.20 12.20 -42.37
C ARG A 185 52.81 11.60 -42.48
N ILE A 186 52.45 10.69 -41.58
CA ILE A 186 51.11 10.16 -41.49
C ILE A 186 50.41 10.59 -40.20
N TYR A 187 49.22 11.14 -40.38
CA TYR A 187 48.34 11.58 -39.31
C TYR A 187 47.14 10.65 -39.17
N TYR A 188 46.78 10.39 -37.91
CA TYR A 188 45.64 9.57 -37.52
C TYR A 188 44.54 10.47 -36.96
N MET A 189 43.42 10.57 -37.68
CA MET A 189 42.31 11.46 -37.32
C MET A 189 41.13 10.69 -36.76
N ARG A 190 40.88 10.84 -35.44
CA ARG A 190 39.71 10.24 -34.79
C ARG A 190 38.40 10.91 -35.24
N SER A 191 37.35 10.10 -35.34
CA SER A 191 35.99 10.60 -35.52
C SER A 191 35.44 11.16 -34.21
N TYR A 192 35.01 12.42 -34.20
CA TYR A 192 34.32 12.99 -33.04
C TYR A 192 32.93 12.37 -32.87
N PRO A 193 32.49 12.02 -31.65
CA PRO A 193 31.13 11.56 -31.41
C PRO A 193 30.11 12.68 -31.74
N PRO A 194 28.88 12.33 -32.17
CA PRO A 194 27.81 13.32 -32.37
C PRO A 194 27.46 13.92 -31.01
N THR A 195 26.89 15.11 -30.95
CA THR A 195 26.34 15.57 -29.67
C THR A 195 25.22 14.64 -29.20
N LEU A 196 25.01 14.52 -27.88
CA LEU A 196 23.95 13.66 -27.34
C LEU A 196 22.59 13.95 -27.98
N LEU A 197 22.25 15.23 -28.14
CA LEU A 197 20.99 15.66 -28.75
C LEU A 197 20.91 15.29 -30.22
N GLU A 198 22.02 15.40 -30.97
CA GLU A 198 22.06 15.00 -32.39
C GLU A 198 21.90 13.49 -32.55
N ASP A 199 22.58 12.68 -31.72
CA ASP A 199 22.49 11.21 -31.74
C ASP A 199 21.08 10.72 -31.35
N LEU A 200 20.50 11.35 -30.32
CA LEU A 200 19.16 11.03 -29.82
C LEU A 200 18.05 11.52 -30.77
N ASN A 201 18.19 12.70 -31.36
CA ASN A 201 17.30 13.17 -32.42
C ASN A 201 17.35 12.24 -33.63
N ASN A 202 18.55 11.84 -34.06
CA ASN A 202 18.71 10.90 -35.16
C ASN A 202 18.03 9.56 -34.83
N PHE A 203 18.18 9.04 -33.61
CA PHE A 203 17.46 7.86 -33.14
C PHE A 203 15.93 8.01 -33.24
N LEU A 204 15.39 9.17 -32.84
CA LEU A 204 13.95 9.43 -32.90
C LEU A 204 13.43 9.60 -34.34
N THR A 205 14.21 10.23 -35.22
CA THR A 205 13.74 10.59 -36.58
C THR A 205 13.94 9.49 -37.61
N THR A 206 15.01 8.70 -37.51
CA THR A 206 15.34 7.65 -38.52
C THR A 206 14.70 6.30 -38.22
N GLY A 207 14.02 6.17 -37.07
CA GLY A 207 13.24 4.99 -36.70
C GLY A 207 14.09 3.75 -36.36
N PHE A 208 13.38 2.65 -36.09
CA PHE A 208 13.96 1.41 -35.54
C PHE A 208 14.61 0.48 -36.58
N TRP A 209 14.52 0.80 -37.88
CA TRP A 209 14.91 -0.11 -38.95
C TRP A 209 16.43 -0.16 -39.20
N GLU A 210 17.14 0.95 -38.94
CA GLU A 210 18.60 1.00 -39.02
C GLU A 210 19.24 0.92 -37.62
N LEU A 211 19.34 -0.30 -37.07
CA LEU A 211 19.87 -0.53 -35.73
C LEU A 211 21.40 -0.46 -35.69
N SER A 212 21.95 0.77 -35.67
CA SER A 212 23.34 1.02 -35.26
C SER A 212 23.61 0.57 -33.82
N GLY A 213 24.89 0.38 -33.46
CA GLY A 213 25.27 0.03 -32.09
C GLY A 213 24.73 1.01 -31.04
N SER A 214 24.78 2.32 -31.30
CA SER A 214 24.18 3.34 -30.41
C SER A 214 22.65 3.24 -30.34
N LYS A 215 21.98 3.13 -31.49
CA LYS A 215 20.51 3.04 -31.58
C LYS A 215 19.94 1.80 -30.89
N ARG A 216 20.66 0.66 -30.93
CA ARG A 216 20.28 -0.57 -30.20
C ARG A 216 20.22 -0.34 -28.70
N GLY A 217 21.20 0.36 -28.14
CA GLY A 217 21.22 0.68 -26.72
C GLY A 217 20.08 1.61 -26.32
N TYR A 218 19.85 2.68 -27.08
CA TYR A 218 18.71 3.57 -26.82
C TYR A 218 17.36 2.86 -26.94
N LEU A 219 17.20 1.96 -27.91
CA LEU A 219 15.99 1.14 -28.04
C LEU A 219 15.77 0.29 -26.79
N PHE A 220 16.80 -0.42 -26.33
CA PHE A 220 16.71 -1.25 -25.14
C PHE A 220 16.35 -0.44 -23.89
N ILE A 221 16.98 0.73 -23.70
CA ILE A 221 16.70 1.64 -22.59
C ILE A 221 15.26 2.16 -22.65
N THR A 222 14.80 2.54 -23.85
CA THR A 222 13.44 3.05 -24.07
C THR A 222 12.40 1.99 -23.78
N LEU A 223 12.56 0.77 -24.30
CA LEU A 223 11.64 -0.34 -24.04
C LEU A 223 11.62 -0.73 -22.55
N SER A 224 12.80 -0.80 -21.92
CA SER A 224 12.90 -1.10 -20.49
C SER A 224 12.23 -0.02 -19.64
N SER A 225 12.37 1.26 -20.01
CA SER A 225 11.75 2.38 -19.29
C SER A 225 10.23 2.39 -19.44
N ILE A 226 9.72 2.12 -20.64
CA ILE A 226 8.28 1.99 -20.90
C ILE A 226 7.71 0.81 -20.11
N PHE A 227 8.36 -0.35 -20.17
CA PHE A 227 7.93 -1.54 -19.43
C PHE A 227 7.91 -1.28 -17.92
N PHE A 228 8.96 -0.67 -17.37
CA PHE A 228 9.01 -0.30 -15.96
C PHE A 228 7.89 0.68 -15.58
N CYS A 229 7.64 1.69 -16.41
CA CYS A 229 6.55 2.64 -16.20
C CYS A 229 5.18 1.94 -16.17
N LEU A 230 4.93 1.00 -17.10
CA LEU A 230 3.71 0.19 -17.12
C LEU A 230 3.56 -0.65 -15.85
N VAL A 231 4.63 -1.27 -15.35
CA VAL A 231 4.62 -2.03 -14.09
C VAL A 231 4.28 -1.12 -12.91
N VAL A 232 4.89 0.06 -12.82
CA VAL A 232 4.59 1.02 -11.74
C VAL A 232 3.13 1.49 -11.79
N VAL A 233 2.62 1.82 -12.98
CA VAL A 233 1.20 2.19 -13.17
C VAL A 233 0.28 1.04 -12.76
N LEU A 234 0.59 -0.20 -13.15
CA LEU A 234 -0.17 -1.38 -12.78
C LEU A 234 -0.20 -1.59 -11.25
N LEU A 235 0.95 -1.44 -10.58
CA LEU A 235 1.04 -1.56 -9.13
C LEU A 235 0.22 -0.48 -8.41
N ILE A 236 0.28 0.77 -8.88
CA ILE A 236 -0.53 1.88 -8.34
C ILE A 236 -2.02 1.57 -8.54
N TRP A 237 -2.40 1.08 -9.72
CA TRP A 237 -3.78 0.72 -10.04
C TRP A 237 -4.30 -0.42 -9.15
N LEU A 238 -3.53 -1.50 -9.00
CA LEU A 238 -3.86 -2.63 -8.12
C LEU A 238 -3.99 -2.19 -6.67
N ARG A 239 -3.05 -1.37 -6.18
CA ARG A 239 -3.08 -0.85 -4.80
C ARG A 239 -4.33 -0.03 -4.54
N ARG A 240 -4.68 0.87 -5.47
CA ARG A 240 -5.89 1.68 -5.39
C ARG A 240 -7.14 0.81 -5.38
N ARG A 241 -7.21 -0.19 -6.27
CA ARG A 241 -8.36 -1.10 -6.34
C ARG A 241 -8.53 -1.90 -5.05
N GLY A 242 -7.42 -2.31 -4.42
CA GLY A 242 -7.43 -2.97 -3.11
C GLY A 242 -7.97 -2.08 -1.99
N ILE A 243 -7.66 -0.78 -1.99
CA ILE A 243 -8.20 0.17 -1.00
C ILE A 243 -9.71 0.37 -1.22
N GLU A 244 -10.14 0.59 -2.46
CA GLU A 244 -11.57 0.76 -2.81
C GLU A 244 -12.43 -0.46 -2.43
N LEU A 245 -11.89 -1.68 -2.56
CA LEU A 245 -12.58 -2.91 -2.15
C LEU A 245 -12.73 -2.98 -0.63
N LYS A 246 -11.66 -2.65 0.11
CA LYS A 246 -11.68 -2.66 1.58
C LYS A 246 -12.60 -1.60 2.17
N GLU A 247 -12.70 -0.42 1.58
CA GLU A 247 -13.67 0.60 2.00
C GLU A 247 -15.11 0.09 1.89
N LYS A 248 -15.44 -0.62 0.80
CA LYS A 248 -16.76 -1.24 0.62
C LYS A 248 -17.04 -2.35 1.64
N GLU A 249 -16.04 -3.16 1.96
CA GLU A 249 -16.16 -4.20 3.00
C GLU A 249 -16.41 -3.56 4.38
N LEU A 250 -15.68 -2.49 4.72
CA LEU A 250 -15.88 -1.76 5.97
C LEU A 250 -17.26 -1.12 6.07
N GLU A 251 -17.75 -0.49 5.00
CA GLU A 251 -19.12 0.06 4.97
C GLU A 251 -20.19 -1.03 5.17
N HIS A 252 -20.00 -2.21 4.58
CA HIS A 252 -20.93 -3.32 4.75
C HIS A 252 -20.94 -3.85 6.19
N ILE A 253 -19.76 -4.02 6.79
CA ILE A 253 -19.61 -4.47 8.18
C ILE A 253 -20.24 -3.44 9.14
N GLN A 254 -20.03 -2.15 8.93
CA GLN A 254 -20.63 -1.10 9.76
C GLN A 254 -22.16 -1.14 9.71
N LYS A 255 -22.75 -1.27 8.53
CA LYS A 255 -24.22 -1.40 8.37
C LYS A 255 -24.76 -2.63 9.08
N GLU A 256 -24.08 -3.77 8.97
CA GLU A 256 -24.49 -5.00 9.64
C GLU A 256 -24.44 -4.85 11.17
N LEU A 257 -23.39 -4.19 11.68
CA LEU A 257 -23.21 -3.94 13.10
C LEU A 257 -24.29 -2.99 13.65
N GLU A 258 -24.64 -1.95 12.90
CA GLU A 258 -25.73 -1.03 13.24
C GLU A 258 -27.10 -1.73 13.31
N ILE A 259 -27.41 -2.60 12.36
CA ILE A 259 -28.65 -3.39 12.37
C ILE A 259 -28.71 -4.29 13.60
N ARG A 260 -27.62 -4.98 13.94
CA ARG A 260 -27.57 -5.86 15.10
C ARG A 260 -27.67 -5.08 16.41
N GLN A 261 -27.05 -3.90 16.52
CA GLN A 261 -27.19 -3.01 17.67
C GLN A 261 -28.63 -2.53 17.86
N ARG A 262 -29.32 -2.14 16.77
CA ARG A 262 -30.74 -1.76 16.84
C ARG A 262 -31.61 -2.92 17.31
N ALA A 263 -31.34 -4.14 16.84
CA ALA A 263 -32.06 -5.33 17.27
C ALA A 263 -31.83 -5.65 18.76
N LEU A 264 -30.60 -5.48 19.26
CA LEU A 264 -30.30 -5.59 20.70
C LEU A 264 -31.02 -4.54 21.53
N ALA A 265 -31.01 -3.28 21.08
CA ALA A 265 -31.71 -2.20 21.77
C ALA A 265 -33.22 -2.50 21.88
N HIS A 266 -33.82 -3.00 20.80
CA HIS A 266 -35.22 -3.43 20.79
C HIS A 266 -35.50 -4.55 21.81
N LEU A 267 -34.72 -5.64 21.80
CA LEU A 267 -34.88 -6.74 22.76
C LEU A 267 -34.68 -6.28 24.21
N SER A 268 -33.69 -5.42 24.47
CA SER A 268 -33.46 -4.88 25.81
C SER A 268 -34.64 -4.03 26.30
N GLY A 269 -35.28 -3.28 25.40
CA GLY A 269 -36.50 -2.53 25.69
C GLY A 269 -37.69 -3.43 25.97
N GLU A 270 -37.91 -4.48 25.18
CA GLU A 270 -38.96 -5.47 25.43
C GLU A 270 -38.78 -6.17 26.78
N LEU A 271 -37.54 -6.54 27.12
CA LEU A 271 -37.22 -7.20 28.39
C LEU A 271 -37.50 -6.28 29.58
N ALA A 272 -37.14 -5.00 29.50
CA ALA A 272 -37.47 -4.01 30.53
C ALA A 272 -38.99 -3.85 30.69
N ASN A 273 -39.74 -3.80 29.59
CA ASN A 273 -41.20 -3.74 29.61
C ASN A 273 -41.83 -5.00 30.22
N GLN A 274 -41.27 -6.18 29.97
CA GLN A 274 -41.77 -7.43 30.56
C GLN A 274 -41.45 -7.52 32.05
N LYS A 275 -40.25 -7.12 32.49
CA LYS A 275 -39.88 -7.09 33.92
C LYS A 275 -40.78 -6.16 34.72
N THR A 276 -41.07 -4.97 34.18
CA THR A 276 -42.00 -4.02 34.83
C THR A 276 -43.42 -4.59 34.89
N ARG A 277 -43.90 -5.24 33.82
CA ARG A 277 -45.21 -5.92 33.82
C ARG A 277 -45.28 -7.05 34.84
N LYS A 278 -44.22 -7.85 34.97
CA LYS A 278 -44.12 -8.91 35.98
C LYS A 278 -44.19 -8.35 37.40
N ALA A 279 -43.38 -7.33 37.70
CA ALA A 279 -43.36 -6.70 39.01
C ALA A 279 -44.74 -6.11 39.39
N TRP A 280 -45.46 -5.56 38.42
CA TRP A 280 -46.83 -5.09 38.62
C TRP A 280 -47.80 -6.24 38.96
N LEU A 281 -47.73 -7.36 38.23
CA LEU A 281 -48.56 -8.54 38.50
C LEU A 281 -48.27 -9.17 39.87
N GLU A 282 -47.01 -9.29 40.25
CA GLU A 282 -46.62 -9.79 41.58
C GLU A 282 -47.17 -8.90 42.69
N LYS A 283 -47.07 -7.57 42.53
CA LYS A 283 -47.61 -6.61 43.50
C LYS A 283 -49.14 -6.69 43.62
N GLU A 284 -49.86 -6.83 42.50
CA GLU A 284 -51.32 -6.99 42.51
C GLU A 284 -51.74 -8.34 43.13
N ALA A 285 -51.00 -9.42 42.83
CA ALA A 285 -51.21 -10.73 43.44
C ALA A 285 -51.00 -10.69 44.97
N GLU A 286 -49.97 -10.01 45.46
CA GLU A 286 -49.76 -9.80 46.90
C GLU A 286 -50.90 -8.99 47.53
N GLN A 287 -51.37 -7.93 46.85
CA GLN A 287 -52.43 -7.09 47.35
C GLN A 287 -53.77 -7.84 47.43
N SER A 288 -54.11 -8.64 46.41
CA SER A 288 -55.30 -9.50 46.43
C SER A 288 -55.21 -10.58 47.52
N TYR A 289 -54.04 -11.19 47.74
CA TYR A 289 -53.83 -12.15 48.84
C TYR A 289 -54.01 -11.51 50.22
N LYS A 290 -53.49 -10.29 50.42
CA LYS A 290 -53.70 -9.53 51.66
C LYS A 290 -55.18 -9.21 51.89
N ARG A 291 -55.92 -8.83 50.84
CA ARG A 291 -57.38 -8.62 50.93
C ARG A 291 -58.11 -9.91 51.35
N ALA A 292 -57.77 -11.04 50.75
CA ALA A 292 -58.35 -12.34 51.09
C ALA A 292 -58.04 -12.78 52.53
N LEU A 293 -56.80 -12.59 53.00
CA LEU A 293 -56.42 -12.84 54.40
C LEU A 293 -57.18 -11.95 55.38
N GLY A 294 -57.29 -10.65 55.08
CA GLY A 294 -58.06 -9.71 55.89
C GLY A 294 -59.53 -10.10 55.99
N LEU A 295 -60.14 -10.51 54.87
CA LEU A 295 -61.50 -11.04 54.83
C LEU A 295 -61.63 -12.31 55.67
N LYS A 296 -60.70 -13.26 55.54
CA LYS A 296 -60.70 -14.49 56.34
C LYS A 296 -60.62 -14.20 57.84
N GLN A 297 -59.73 -13.33 58.27
CA GLN A 297 -59.64 -12.92 59.68
C GLN A 297 -60.90 -12.21 60.17
N SER A 298 -61.53 -11.39 59.33
CA SER A 298 -62.80 -10.75 59.67
C SER A 298 -63.94 -11.77 59.81
N LEU A 299 -63.96 -12.82 58.99
CA LEU A 299 -64.91 -13.93 59.10
C LEU A 299 -64.66 -14.80 60.33
N GLU A 300 -63.41 -15.10 60.66
CA GLU A 300 -63.07 -15.82 61.89
C GLU A 300 -63.53 -15.04 63.13
N ARG A 301 -63.29 -13.72 63.17
CA ARG A 301 -63.82 -12.86 64.24
C ARG A 301 -65.34 -12.83 64.28
N LEU A 302 -66.01 -12.79 63.12
CA LEU A 302 -67.47 -12.84 63.04
C LEU A 302 -68.01 -14.19 63.53
N ARG A 303 -67.36 -15.30 63.14
CA ARG A 303 -67.68 -16.65 63.61
C ARG A 303 -67.49 -16.78 65.11
N ASP A 304 -66.39 -16.27 65.66
CA ASP A 304 -66.13 -16.29 67.11
C ASP A 304 -67.15 -15.43 67.86
N SER A 305 -67.54 -14.27 67.30
CA SER A 305 -68.61 -13.44 67.86
C SER A 305 -69.99 -14.11 67.80
N LEU A 306 -70.29 -14.86 66.72
CA LEU A 306 -71.52 -15.65 66.58
C LEU A 306 -71.53 -16.87 67.51
N ALA A 307 -70.39 -17.54 67.71
CA ALA A 307 -70.25 -18.62 68.66
C ALA A 307 -70.53 -18.14 70.10
N LEU A 308 -70.02 -16.97 70.47
CA LEU A 308 -70.31 -16.30 71.74
C LEU A 308 -71.81 -15.96 71.89
N VAL A 309 -72.47 -15.46 70.84
CA VAL A 309 -73.92 -15.17 70.86
C VAL A 309 -74.76 -16.46 70.93
N SER A 310 -74.35 -17.54 70.28
CA SER A 310 -75.04 -18.85 70.34
C SER A 310 -74.84 -19.59 71.68
N GLY A 311 -73.79 -19.24 72.44
CA GLY A 311 -73.58 -19.73 73.82
C GLY A 311 -74.43 -19.01 74.88
N GLN A 312 -75.13 -17.91 74.53
CA GLN A 312 -75.86 -17.06 75.47
C GLN A 312 -77.38 -17.06 75.27
N GLN A 313 -77.93 -18.04 74.53
CA GLN A 313 -79.37 -18.22 74.28
C GLN A 313 -80.02 -19.38 75.06
N ILE A 314 -79.43 -19.81 76.19
CA ILE A 314 -80.10 -20.67 77.18
C ILE A 314 -80.12 -19.95 78.53
N THR A 315 -80.82 -18.83 78.65
CA THR A 315 -81.60 -18.46 79.86
C THR A 315 -82.42 -17.19 79.64
N VAL A 316 -83.59 -17.17 80.31
CA VAL A 316 -84.54 -16.07 80.56
C VAL A 316 -85.72 -15.92 79.59
N GLN A 317 -86.80 -16.60 79.96
CA GLN A 317 -88.20 -16.23 79.70
C GLN A 317 -88.70 -15.21 80.76
N GLN A 318 -89.81 -14.53 80.40
CA GLN A 318 -90.80 -13.80 81.23
C GLN A 318 -90.55 -12.32 81.58
N ALA A 319 -91.36 -11.41 81.03
CA ALA A 319 -92.61 -10.94 81.66
C ALA A 319 -93.34 -9.88 80.79
N GLU A 320 -94.67 -10.00 80.72
CA GLU A 320 -95.68 -9.09 80.13
C GLU A 320 -95.90 -7.80 80.94
N ASN A 321 -96.24 -6.66 80.29
CA ASN A 321 -97.61 -6.07 80.23
C ASN A 321 -97.66 -4.59 79.71
N LEU A 322 -98.70 -4.30 78.88
CA LEU A 322 -99.49 -3.04 78.63
C LEU A 322 -98.74 -1.71 78.30
N ASP A 323 -99.10 -0.83 77.33
CA ASP A 323 -100.34 -0.45 76.62
C ASP A 323 -99.99 0.29 75.27
N PRO A 324 -100.95 0.58 74.34
CA PRO A 324 -100.69 0.91 72.94
C PRO A 324 -100.78 2.41 72.59
N HIS A 325 -99.91 2.89 71.69
CA HIS A 325 -100.23 3.82 70.58
C HIS A 325 -98.94 4.34 69.91
N GLN A 326 -98.58 3.78 68.75
CA GLN A 326 -98.30 4.49 67.48
C GLN A 326 -97.53 3.59 66.51
N MET A 327 -98.04 3.55 65.28
CA MET A 327 -97.55 2.76 64.17
C MET A 327 -96.17 3.25 63.70
N VAL A 328 -95.15 2.38 63.81
CA VAL A 328 -94.06 2.32 62.83
C VAL A 328 -93.77 0.85 62.54
N LYS A 329 -94.21 0.41 61.35
CA LYS A 329 -93.93 -0.90 60.78
C LYS A 329 -92.49 -0.91 60.27
N VAL A 330 -91.54 -1.25 61.14
CA VAL A 330 -90.22 -1.75 60.71
C VAL A 330 -90.22 -3.23 61.03
N ARG A 331 -90.16 -4.04 59.96
CA ARG A 331 -90.07 -5.50 60.04
C ARG A 331 -88.84 -5.89 60.89
N PRO A 332 -88.92 -6.96 61.70
CA PRO A 332 -87.71 -7.58 62.21
C PRO A 332 -86.88 -8.05 61.01
N PRO A 333 -85.54 -7.86 60.98
CA PRO A 333 -84.73 -8.54 59.99
C PRO A 333 -84.67 -10.01 60.37
N VAL A 334 -85.66 -10.77 59.92
CA VAL A 334 -85.59 -12.22 59.78
C VAL A 334 -85.10 -12.46 58.37
N HIS A 335 -83.80 -12.74 58.23
CA HIS A 335 -83.20 -13.77 57.37
C HIS A 335 -81.67 -13.75 57.56
N PRO A 336 -81.00 -14.89 57.39
CA PRO A 336 -79.90 -15.29 58.25
C PRO A 336 -78.55 -14.72 57.79
N PRO A 337 -77.60 -14.46 58.70
CA PRO A 337 -76.21 -14.16 58.34
C PRO A 337 -75.57 -15.30 57.53
N SER A 338 -76.16 -16.50 57.53
CA SER A 338 -75.61 -17.67 56.86
C SER A 338 -75.56 -17.56 55.34
N ALA A 339 -76.49 -16.87 54.66
CA ALA A 339 -76.46 -16.78 53.19
C ALA A 339 -75.34 -15.84 52.69
N LEU A 340 -75.10 -14.72 53.38
CA LEU A 340 -73.95 -13.85 53.11
C LEU A 340 -72.63 -14.50 53.55
N LEU A 341 -72.63 -15.28 54.63
CA LEU A 341 -71.47 -16.10 55.01
C LEU A 341 -71.17 -17.18 53.97
N GLU A 342 -72.19 -17.84 53.40
CA GLU A 342 -72.05 -18.86 52.33
C GLU A 342 -71.52 -18.24 51.03
N GLU A 343 -72.02 -17.06 50.66
CA GLU A 343 -71.57 -16.35 49.45
C GLU A 343 -70.12 -15.82 49.61
N ILE A 344 -69.75 -15.36 50.81
CA ILE A 344 -68.37 -14.97 51.12
C ILE A 344 -67.46 -16.22 51.26
N GLU A 345 -67.95 -17.33 51.80
CA GLU A 345 -67.25 -18.63 51.83
C GLU A 345 -67.06 -19.21 50.43
N LEU A 346 -67.95 -18.93 49.47
CA LEU A 346 -67.79 -19.28 48.06
C LEU A 346 -66.80 -18.35 47.33
N LEU A 347 -66.74 -17.06 47.72
CA LEU A 347 -65.81 -16.08 47.16
C LEU A 347 -64.35 -16.31 47.59
N ILE A 348 -64.10 -16.88 48.78
CA ILE A 348 -62.74 -17.16 49.28
C ILE A 348 -61.98 -18.18 48.40
N PRO A 349 -62.55 -19.36 48.05
CA PRO A 349 -61.98 -20.29 47.08
C PRO A 349 -61.77 -19.63 45.72
N ALA A 350 -62.75 -18.86 45.24
CA ALA A 350 -62.64 -18.15 43.96
C ALA A 350 -61.50 -17.12 43.94
N LEU A 351 -61.32 -16.34 45.01
CA LEU A 351 -60.19 -15.41 45.18
C LEU A 351 -58.85 -16.15 45.34
N SER A 352 -58.84 -17.28 46.05
CA SER A 352 -57.67 -18.16 46.18
C SER A 352 -57.26 -18.73 44.81
N ASP A 353 -58.23 -19.20 44.02
CA ASP A 353 -57.97 -19.81 42.72
C ASP A 353 -57.60 -18.75 41.68
N ASN A 354 -58.15 -17.54 41.77
CA ASN A 354 -57.70 -16.39 40.97
C ASN A 354 -56.26 -15.97 41.36
N ALA A 355 -55.92 -15.99 42.65
CA ALA A 355 -54.54 -15.76 43.11
C ALA A 355 -53.58 -16.86 42.64
N LYS A 356 -54.00 -18.12 42.59
CA LYS A 356 -53.23 -19.22 42.01
C LYS A 356 -53.06 -19.05 40.49
N ALA A 357 -54.11 -18.63 39.79
CA ALA A 357 -54.06 -18.35 38.35
C ALA A 357 -53.14 -17.16 38.02
N LEU A 358 -53.15 -16.10 38.83
CA LEU A 358 -52.21 -15.00 38.71
C LEU A 358 -50.77 -15.45 39.00
N ARG A 359 -50.56 -16.34 39.99
CA ARG A 359 -49.24 -16.94 40.26
C ARG A 359 -48.75 -17.82 39.11
N SER A 360 -49.62 -18.62 38.49
CA SER A 360 -49.25 -19.44 37.35
C SER A 360 -48.94 -18.59 36.11
N GLN A 361 -49.70 -17.50 35.87
CA GLN A 361 -49.37 -16.51 34.86
C GLN A 361 -48.04 -15.80 35.13
N ALA A 362 -47.74 -15.47 36.39
CA ALA A 362 -46.43 -14.93 36.78
C ALA A 362 -45.29 -15.93 36.56
N GLY A 363 -45.54 -17.23 36.77
CA GLY A 363 -44.62 -18.32 36.44
C GLY A 363 -44.32 -18.41 34.95
N LEU A 364 -45.35 -18.41 34.10
CA LEU A 364 -45.19 -18.38 32.64
C LEU A 364 -44.44 -17.12 32.16
N LEU A 365 -44.70 -15.97 32.78
CA LEU A 365 -43.98 -14.73 32.48
C LEU A 365 -42.51 -14.82 32.92
N GLN A 366 -42.20 -15.53 34.00
CA GLN A 366 -40.84 -15.75 34.45
C GLN A 366 -40.07 -16.65 33.48
N ASP A 367 -40.67 -17.74 33.02
CA ASP A 367 -40.08 -18.61 32.01
C ASP A 367 -39.85 -17.85 30.70
N TYR A 368 -40.81 -17.01 30.30
CA TYR A 368 -40.67 -16.15 29.12
C TYR A 368 -39.56 -15.10 29.30
N CYS A 369 -39.44 -14.48 30.49
CA CYS A 369 -38.33 -13.57 30.80
C CYS A 369 -36.99 -14.30 30.73
N GLN A 370 -36.91 -15.53 31.22
CA GLN A 370 -35.68 -16.32 31.19
C GLN A 370 -35.28 -16.69 29.76
N ILE A 371 -36.25 -17.01 28.89
CA ILE A 371 -36.01 -17.21 27.45
C ILE A 371 -35.52 -15.93 26.78
N LEU A 372 -36.10 -14.78 27.12
CA LEU A 372 -35.67 -13.49 26.59
C LEU A 372 -34.26 -13.11 27.08
N GLU A 373 -33.92 -13.36 28.35
CA GLU A 373 -32.57 -13.14 28.89
C GLU A 373 -31.55 -14.02 28.18
N ASN A 374 -31.86 -15.30 27.96
CA ASN A 374 -30.99 -16.21 27.21
C ASN A 374 -30.76 -15.70 25.78
N ARG A 375 -31.83 -15.27 25.08
CA ARG A 375 -31.69 -14.66 23.74
C ARG A 375 -30.90 -13.36 23.76
N GLN A 376 -31.04 -12.55 24.79
CA GLN A 376 -30.27 -11.31 24.94
C GLN A 376 -28.78 -11.63 25.11
N VAL A 377 -28.43 -12.63 25.91
CA VAL A 377 -27.04 -13.09 26.10
C VAL A 377 -26.45 -13.64 24.80
N GLU A 378 -27.17 -14.51 24.10
CA GLU A 378 -26.74 -15.03 22.79
C GLU A 378 -26.51 -13.90 21.78
N MET A 379 -27.42 -12.93 21.73
CA MET A 379 -27.31 -11.84 20.79
C MET A 379 -26.19 -10.85 21.17
N HIS A 380 -25.93 -10.64 22.47
CA HIS A 380 -24.75 -9.91 22.92
C HIS A 380 -23.46 -10.60 22.48
N GLN A 381 -23.36 -11.92 22.65
CA GLN A 381 -22.20 -12.69 22.19
C GLN A 381 -22.02 -12.59 20.67
N LEU A 382 -23.11 -12.64 19.89
CA LEU A 382 -23.04 -12.46 18.44
C LEU A 382 -22.59 -11.05 18.03
N VAL A 383 -22.99 -10.02 18.77
CA VAL A 383 -22.55 -8.64 18.53
C VAL A 383 -21.09 -8.46 18.93
N GLU A 384 -20.67 -9.00 20.07
CA GLU A 384 -19.28 -8.96 20.51
C GLU A 384 -18.36 -9.69 19.53
N ASN A 385 -18.77 -10.88 19.06
CA ASN A 385 -18.05 -11.61 18.02
C ASN A 385 -17.98 -10.85 16.68
N ALA A 386 -19.07 -10.19 16.29
CA ALA A 386 -19.08 -9.34 15.09
C ALA A 386 -18.21 -8.09 15.25
N TYR A 387 -18.21 -7.48 16.44
CA TYR A 387 -17.36 -6.35 16.78
C TYR A 387 -15.88 -6.74 16.78
N ASN A 388 -15.52 -7.86 17.41
CA ASN A 388 -14.16 -8.38 17.40
C ASN A 388 -13.70 -8.72 15.98
N ARG A 389 -14.59 -9.27 15.13
CA ARG A 389 -14.31 -9.51 13.72
C ARG A 389 -14.10 -8.19 12.96
N ALA A 390 -14.94 -7.18 13.20
CA ALA A 390 -14.79 -5.85 12.61
C ALA A 390 -13.49 -5.17 13.08
N GLN A 391 -13.13 -5.34 14.35
CA GLN A 391 -11.92 -4.80 14.94
C GLN A 391 -10.68 -5.52 14.41
N GLN A 392 -10.70 -6.84 14.19
CA GLN A 392 -9.62 -7.55 13.51
C GLN A 392 -9.46 -7.13 12.04
N VAL A 393 -10.55 -6.84 11.33
CA VAL A 393 -10.49 -6.30 9.97
C VAL A 393 -9.92 -4.88 9.99
N SER A 394 -10.32 -4.06 10.96
CA SER A 394 -9.80 -2.72 11.20
C SER A 394 -8.33 -2.73 11.62
N GLU A 395 -7.93 -3.65 12.50
CA GLU A 395 -6.54 -3.81 12.94
C GLU A 395 -5.67 -4.36 11.82
N ARG A 396 -6.15 -5.28 10.97
CA ARG A 396 -5.45 -5.63 9.73
C ARG A 396 -5.40 -4.47 8.73
N PHE A 397 -6.36 -3.55 8.78
CA PHE A 397 -6.33 -2.31 8.02
C PHE A 397 -5.30 -1.34 8.61
N ILE A 398 -5.15 -1.28 9.93
CA ILE A 398 -4.18 -0.45 10.67
C ILE A 398 -2.76 -1.04 10.62
N ASP A 399 -2.57 -2.36 10.65
CA ASP A 399 -1.27 -3.00 10.43
C ASP A 399 -0.81 -2.89 8.97
N MET A 400 -1.75 -2.64 8.04
CA MET A 400 -1.43 -2.19 6.69
C MET A 400 -1.31 -0.65 6.56
N ARG A 401 -1.49 0.10 7.65
CA ARG A 401 -1.48 1.57 7.71
C ARG A 401 -0.58 2.03 8.88
N PRO A 402 0.73 2.20 8.65
CA PRO A 402 1.68 2.25 9.77
C PRO A 402 1.47 3.48 10.67
N GLY A 403 1.15 3.19 11.94
CA GLY A 403 1.54 3.93 13.14
C GLY A 403 1.05 5.37 13.29
N THR A 404 -0.15 5.55 13.85
CA THR A 404 -0.51 6.77 14.59
C THR A 404 -0.45 6.43 16.08
N THR A 405 0.72 6.56 16.70
CA THR A 405 0.82 6.58 18.16
C THR A 405 0.45 7.97 18.64
N VAL A 406 -0.75 8.11 19.19
CA VAL A 406 -1.17 9.28 19.95
C VAL A 406 -0.47 9.18 21.32
N ASN A 407 0.49 10.08 21.59
CA ASN A 407 1.04 10.26 22.93
C ASN A 407 0.00 10.98 23.78
N ASN A 408 -0.38 10.36 24.90
CA ASN A 408 -0.87 11.07 26.08
C ASN A 408 0.32 11.63 26.87
#